data_AF-A0A117M997-F1
#
_entry.id   AF-A0A117M997-F1
#
_cell.length_a   1.000
_cell.length_b   1.000
_cell.length_c   1.000
_cell.angle_alpha   90.00
_cell.angle_beta   90.00
_cell.angle_gamma   90.00
#
_symmetry.space_group_name_H-M   'P 1'
#
loop_
_entity.id
_entity.type
_entity.pdbx_description
1 polymer ?
#
loop_
_entity_poly.entity_id
_entity_poly.type
_entity_poly.pdbx_seq_one_letter_code
_entity_poly.pdbx_strand_id
1 'polypeptide(L)'
;MSYKRLLRFSLLTMLLVFSISPLLYAQQILENECTIVTVTPTASLDGSTMTTHTDDSGTDTFHVYMVPAADHEPGSMRPVLKNTDKGPYAQLRDPIVSPGEIPQVEHTYAYTNSSYSFQNEMQIGMGESTIGGRSELRNPDGWFDIVELQRIALERASTAREAVQIMGTLAEEYGYYISGECITVIDPDEAWHFEIYGPGPLWKPGSDRPGCVWIAQRIPEGEVSVCANRSRIGEINLEDPDHFMASSNVFSLAQQMGWWDKDSGKPFKVYETYGYKTYSPYNARREWRVLSLVAPSLNLDPWMERYPFSVKPDKKVTPQDIMAINRDYYQGTEFDLTKGLAAG
;
A
#
# COMPACT_ATOMS: atom_id res chain seq x y z
N MET A 1 -35.62 -46.62 18.74
CA MET A 1 -35.92 -45.74 17.58
C MET A 1 -35.45 -46.45 16.31
N SER A 2 -36.33 -46.73 15.34
CA SER A 2 -35.98 -47.57 14.17
C SER A 2 -34.85 -46.94 13.34
N TYR A 3 -33.90 -47.77 12.88
CA TYR A 3 -32.73 -47.37 12.08
C TYR A 3 -33.10 -46.48 10.87
N LYS A 4 -34.30 -46.67 10.30
CA LYS A 4 -34.85 -45.85 9.21
C LYS A 4 -35.15 -44.39 9.60
N ARG A 5 -35.45 -44.10 10.88
CA ARG A 5 -35.66 -42.73 11.38
C ARG A 5 -34.34 -41.98 11.62
N LEU A 6 -33.30 -42.68 12.06
CA LEU A 6 -31.96 -42.09 12.18
C LEU A 6 -31.37 -41.73 10.81
N LEU A 7 -31.50 -42.61 9.81
CA LEU A 7 -30.99 -42.33 8.45
C LEU A 7 -31.68 -41.12 7.81
N ARG A 8 -33.01 -40.98 7.99
CA ARG A 8 -33.77 -39.83 7.48
C ARG A 8 -33.41 -38.51 8.18
N PHE A 9 -33.12 -38.55 9.48
CA PHE A 9 -32.62 -37.38 10.19
C PHE A 9 -31.22 -37.00 9.70
N SER A 10 -30.29 -37.95 9.57
CA SER A 10 -28.92 -37.67 9.08
C SER A 10 -28.89 -37.12 7.65
N LEU A 11 -29.74 -37.60 6.74
CA LEU A 11 -29.82 -37.08 5.37
C LEU A 11 -30.42 -35.67 5.30
N LEU A 12 -31.42 -35.35 6.14
CA LEU A 12 -31.96 -33.98 6.21
C LEU A 12 -30.94 -33.00 6.81
N THR A 13 -30.19 -33.42 7.84
CA THR A 13 -29.12 -32.59 8.42
C THR A 13 -27.97 -32.38 7.43
N MET A 14 -27.59 -33.41 6.66
CA MET A 14 -26.58 -33.27 5.60
C MET A 14 -27.04 -32.31 4.50
N LEU A 15 -28.29 -32.39 4.04
CA LEU A 15 -28.85 -31.50 3.02
C LEU A 15 -28.99 -30.05 3.51
N LEU A 16 -29.29 -29.82 4.79
CA LEU A 16 -29.29 -28.48 5.40
C LEU A 16 -27.87 -27.91 5.53
N VAL A 17 -26.88 -28.72 5.88
CA VAL A 17 -25.47 -28.28 5.94
C VAL A 17 -24.92 -27.96 4.55
N PHE A 18 -25.36 -28.65 3.50
CA PHE A 18 -24.98 -28.37 2.11
C PHE A 18 -25.76 -27.21 1.45
N SER A 19 -26.90 -26.80 2.00
CA SER A 19 -27.67 -25.65 1.47
C SER A 19 -27.39 -24.34 2.20
N ILE A 20 -26.81 -24.40 3.41
CA ILE A 20 -26.34 -23.22 4.15
C ILE A 20 -24.89 -22.85 3.77
N SER A 21 -24.12 -23.79 3.21
CA SER A 21 -22.71 -23.54 2.87
C SER A 21 -22.47 -22.51 1.76
N PRO A 22 -23.26 -22.39 0.66
CA PRO A 22 -22.96 -21.39 -0.37
C PRO A 22 -23.34 -19.96 0.06
N LEU A 23 -24.27 -19.81 1.00
CA LEU A 23 -24.74 -18.51 1.50
C LEU A 23 -23.77 -17.88 2.51
N LEU A 24 -22.95 -18.68 3.21
CA LEU A 24 -21.87 -18.16 4.04
C LEU A 24 -20.59 -17.81 3.24
N TYR A 25 -20.43 -18.31 2.03
CA TYR A 25 -19.32 -17.90 1.14
C TYR A 25 -19.61 -16.63 0.33
N ALA A 26 -20.84 -16.10 0.40
CA ALA A 26 -21.17 -14.77 -0.11
C ALA A 26 -20.90 -13.68 0.95
N GLN A 27 -19.93 -13.89 1.86
CA GLN A 27 -19.22 -12.74 2.39
C GLN A 27 -18.56 -12.10 1.18
N GLN A 28 -19.07 -10.93 0.78
CA GLN A 28 -18.35 -10.01 -0.08
C GLN A 28 -16.89 -10.04 0.34
N ILE A 29 -16.03 -10.61 -0.51
CA ILE A 29 -14.65 -10.21 -0.53
C ILE A 29 -14.77 -8.75 -0.93
N LEU A 30 -14.75 -7.86 0.05
CA LEU A 30 -14.35 -6.48 -0.17
C LEU A 30 -12.89 -6.62 -0.58
N GLU A 31 -12.67 -6.88 -1.87
CA GLU A 31 -11.36 -6.79 -2.46
C GLU A 31 -10.99 -5.31 -2.36
N ASN A 32 -10.00 -4.98 -1.53
CA ASN A 32 -9.38 -3.65 -1.56
C ASN A 32 -8.61 -3.59 -2.90
N GLU A 33 -9.13 -2.84 -3.85
CA GLU A 33 -8.67 -2.86 -5.25
C GLU A 33 -7.87 -1.60 -5.66
N CYS A 34 -7.26 -0.92 -4.68
CA CYS A 34 -6.57 0.34 -4.90
C CYS A 34 -5.51 0.30 -6.01
N THR A 35 -5.47 1.34 -6.83
CA THR A 35 -4.44 1.59 -7.85
C THR A 35 -3.83 2.96 -7.63
N ILE A 36 -2.50 3.01 -7.58
CA ILE A 36 -1.74 4.26 -7.48
C ILE A 36 -0.83 4.40 -8.68
N VAL A 37 -0.82 5.59 -9.26
CA VAL A 37 0.02 5.97 -10.40
C VAL A 37 0.85 7.17 -9.98
N THR A 38 2.13 7.16 -10.34
CA THR A 38 3.05 8.22 -9.98
C THR A 38 3.80 8.72 -11.19
N VAL A 39 3.95 10.04 -11.29
CA VAL A 39 4.57 10.73 -12.43
C VAL A 39 5.63 11.68 -11.89
N THR A 40 6.84 11.56 -12.42
CA THR A 40 7.96 12.47 -12.09
C THR A 40 7.85 13.82 -12.80
N PRO A 41 8.53 14.88 -12.33
CA PRO A 41 8.38 16.23 -12.89
C PRO A 41 8.67 16.27 -14.39
N THR A 42 9.71 15.57 -14.83
CA THR A 42 10.15 15.61 -16.23
C THR A 42 9.31 14.71 -17.14
N ALA A 43 8.54 13.77 -16.57
CA ALA A 43 7.54 12.97 -17.29
C ALA A 43 6.24 13.73 -17.54
N SER A 44 5.92 14.72 -16.70
CA SER A 44 4.70 15.50 -16.83
C SER A 44 4.81 16.62 -17.88
N LEU A 45 3.66 17.08 -18.36
CA LEU A 45 3.57 18.15 -19.35
C LEU A 45 4.01 19.49 -18.79
N ASP A 46 3.61 19.79 -17.56
CA ASP A 46 3.77 21.10 -16.91
C ASP A 46 4.90 21.15 -15.88
N GLY A 47 5.61 20.05 -15.65
CA GLY A 47 6.69 19.98 -14.66
C GLY A 47 6.22 19.62 -13.25
N SER A 48 4.94 19.30 -13.05
CA SER A 48 4.43 18.81 -11.76
C SER A 48 4.87 17.37 -11.48
N THR A 49 5.09 17.03 -10.21
CA THR A 49 4.95 15.67 -9.71
C THR A 49 3.48 15.35 -9.51
N MET A 50 3.09 14.11 -9.78
CA MET A 50 1.72 13.66 -9.55
C MET A 50 1.71 12.28 -8.91
N THR A 51 0.74 12.08 -8.01
CA THR A 51 0.41 10.77 -7.49
C THR A 51 -1.11 10.63 -7.39
N THR A 52 -1.61 9.40 -7.33
CA THR A 52 -3.05 9.11 -7.26
C THR A 52 -3.35 8.06 -6.21
N HIS A 53 -4.63 7.96 -5.84
CA HIS A 53 -5.15 6.88 -5.03
C HIS A 53 -6.61 6.61 -5.44
N THR A 54 -6.92 5.41 -5.92
CA THR A 54 -8.29 4.88 -5.93
C THR A 54 -8.54 4.16 -4.60
N ASP A 55 -9.26 4.80 -3.68
CA ASP A 55 -9.62 4.18 -2.39
C ASP A 55 -10.84 3.28 -2.58
N ASP A 56 -10.56 1.99 -2.81
CA ASP A 56 -11.55 0.99 -3.18
C ASP A 56 -11.91 0.07 -1.99
N SER A 57 -11.73 0.55 -0.75
CA SER A 57 -11.94 -0.20 0.50
C SER A 57 -13.41 -0.53 0.80
N GLY A 58 -14.34 0.29 0.31
CA GLY A 58 -15.78 0.19 0.57
C GLY A 58 -16.21 0.46 2.02
N THR A 59 -15.28 0.71 2.94
CA THR A 59 -15.54 0.99 4.37
C THR A 59 -15.12 2.37 4.84
N ASP A 60 -14.32 3.04 4.03
CA ASP A 60 -13.57 4.22 4.46
C ASP A 60 -14.43 5.48 4.36
N THR A 61 -14.04 6.51 5.11
CA THR A 61 -14.73 7.79 5.05
C THR A 61 -14.36 8.56 3.77
N PHE A 62 -15.33 9.26 3.19
CA PHE A 62 -15.10 10.19 2.07
C PHE A 62 -15.00 11.64 2.53
N HIS A 63 -14.95 11.88 3.84
CA HIS A 63 -14.82 13.24 4.38
C HIS A 63 -13.40 13.76 4.22
N VAL A 64 -13.28 14.89 3.54
CA VAL A 64 -12.03 15.63 3.39
C VAL A 64 -12.13 16.94 4.17
N TYR A 65 -11.16 17.21 5.03
CA TYR A 65 -11.05 18.46 5.76
C TYR A 65 -9.59 18.86 5.97
N MET A 66 -9.36 20.15 6.21
CA MET A 66 -8.02 20.66 6.51
C MET A 66 -7.77 20.61 8.01
N VAL A 67 -6.62 20.05 8.40
CA VAL A 67 -6.05 20.20 9.74
C VAL A 67 -5.09 21.39 9.68
N PRO A 68 -5.27 22.43 10.50
CA PRO A 68 -4.38 23.59 10.50
C PRO A 68 -3.02 23.24 11.12
N ALA A 69 -1.98 23.98 10.70
CA ALA A 69 -0.68 23.96 11.36
C ALA A 69 -0.82 24.37 12.84
N ALA A 70 0.02 23.80 13.69
CA ALA A 70 -0.03 24.07 15.13
C ALA A 70 1.35 24.03 15.77
N ASP A 71 1.55 24.92 16.74
CA ASP A 71 2.71 24.89 17.65
C ASP A 71 2.35 24.10 18.91
N HIS A 72 3.34 23.38 19.45
CA HIS A 72 3.18 22.52 20.62
C HIS A 72 4.23 22.82 21.69
N GLU A 73 3.82 22.76 22.95
CA GLU A 73 4.70 22.99 24.09
C GLU A 73 5.88 21.98 24.11
N PRO A 74 7.10 22.42 24.47
CA PRO A 74 8.25 21.52 24.58
C PRO A 74 7.99 20.32 25.50
N GLY A 75 8.31 19.12 25.02
CA GLY A 75 8.13 17.87 25.76
C GLY A 75 6.68 17.36 25.80
N SER A 76 5.77 17.95 25.04
CA SER A 76 4.43 17.40 24.84
C SER A 76 4.47 16.07 24.09
N MET A 77 3.38 15.31 24.23
CA MET A 77 3.21 13.98 23.64
C MET A 77 2.02 14.00 22.67
N ARG A 78 2.11 13.20 21.61
CA ARG A 78 1.07 13.01 20.59
C ARG A 78 0.51 11.60 20.71
N PRO A 79 -0.81 11.41 20.89
CA PRO A 79 -1.40 10.08 20.84
C PRO A 79 -1.25 9.47 19.45
N VAL A 80 -0.97 8.17 19.39
CA VAL A 80 -1.00 7.38 18.17
C VAL A 80 -2.41 6.82 18.03
N LEU A 81 -3.05 6.94 16.86
CA LEU A 81 -4.41 6.45 16.68
C LEU A 81 -4.46 5.26 15.71
N LYS A 82 -5.41 4.35 15.94
CA LYS A 82 -5.75 3.24 15.05
C LYS A 82 -7.20 3.32 14.60
N ASN A 83 -7.54 2.70 13.46
CA ASN A 83 -8.91 2.56 12.93
C ASN A 83 -9.61 3.89 12.57
N THR A 84 -8.81 4.88 12.20
CA THR A 84 -9.27 6.25 11.92
C THR A 84 -9.67 6.50 10.47
N ASP A 85 -9.38 5.55 9.59
CA ASP A 85 -9.79 5.44 8.18
C ASP A 85 -11.28 5.13 8.02
N LYS A 86 -11.85 4.42 8.99
CA LYS A 86 -13.20 3.86 8.90
C LYS A 86 -14.30 4.92 8.93
N GLY A 87 -15.33 4.73 8.11
CA GLY A 87 -16.57 5.48 8.20
C GLY A 87 -17.33 5.22 9.52
N PRO A 88 -18.29 6.09 9.89
CA PRO A 88 -18.95 6.06 11.20
C PRO A 88 -19.67 4.73 11.50
N TYR A 89 -20.18 4.05 10.47
CA TYR A 89 -20.81 2.73 10.62
C TYR A 89 -19.81 1.62 10.95
N ALA A 90 -18.64 1.62 10.30
CA ALA A 90 -17.59 0.64 10.56
C ALA A 90 -16.96 0.87 11.95
N GLN A 91 -16.83 2.14 12.38
CA GLN A 91 -16.34 2.50 13.71
C GLN A 91 -17.22 2.00 14.88
N LEU A 92 -18.51 1.69 14.64
CA LEU A 92 -19.35 1.06 15.67
C LEU A 92 -18.85 -0.35 16.04
N ARG A 93 -18.22 -1.05 15.10
CA ARG A 93 -17.68 -2.40 15.30
C ARG A 93 -16.19 -2.37 15.63
N ASP A 94 -15.46 -1.40 15.09
CA ASP A 94 -14.04 -1.25 15.30
C ASP A 94 -13.70 0.20 15.70
N PRO A 95 -13.77 0.52 17.00
CA PRO A 95 -13.61 1.88 17.48
C PRO A 95 -12.17 2.38 17.31
N ILE A 96 -12.02 3.70 17.29
CA ILE A 96 -10.71 4.36 17.37
C ILE A 96 -10.10 4.04 18.74
N VAL A 97 -8.85 3.57 18.73
CA VAL A 97 -8.07 3.26 19.92
C VAL A 97 -6.68 3.84 19.82
N SER A 98 -6.00 3.99 20.95
CA SER A 98 -4.63 4.49 21.03
C SER A 98 -3.74 3.46 21.72
N PRO A 99 -2.66 2.95 21.08
CA PRO A 99 -1.71 2.04 21.71
C PRO A 99 -0.75 2.77 22.66
N GLY A 100 -0.61 4.09 22.52
CA GLY A 100 0.30 4.91 23.34
C GLY A 100 0.49 6.30 22.75
N GLU A 101 1.53 7.00 23.21
CA GLU A 101 1.88 8.34 22.75
C GLU A 101 3.37 8.38 22.33
N ILE A 102 3.68 9.24 21.37
CA ILE A 102 5.04 9.52 20.90
C ILE A 102 5.42 10.96 21.21
N PRO A 103 6.71 11.32 21.30
CA PRO A 103 7.13 12.71 21.43
C PRO A 103 6.53 13.58 20.33
N GLN A 104 6.01 14.74 20.72
CA GLN A 104 5.48 15.72 19.78
C GLN A 104 6.59 16.69 19.33
N VAL A 105 6.52 17.09 18.06
CA VAL A 105 7.40 18.11 17.50
C VAL A 105 6.90 19.52 17.85
N GLU A 106 7.80 20.50 17.91
CA GLU A 106 7.44 21.87 18.29
C GLU A 106 6.44 22.52 17.32
N HIS A 107 6.53 22.19 16.02
CA HIS A 107 5.63 22.71 14.99
C HIS A 107 5.15 21.57 14.08
N THR A 108 3.85 21.56 13.78
CA THR A 108 3.25 20.67 12.79
C THR A 108 2.68 21.47 11.63
N TYR A 109 2.83 20.92 10.41
CA TYR A 109 2.32 21.50 9.19
C TYR A 109 0.81 21.26 9.01
N ALA A 110 0.15 22.19 8.33
CA ALA A 110 -1.22 22.01 7.87
C ALA A 110 -1.29 20.91 6.81
N TYR A 111 -2.32 20.06 6.86
CA TYR A 111 -2.52 18.98 5.90
C TYR A 111 -3.98 18.65 5.62
N THR A 112 -4.23 17.97 4.50
CA THR A 112 -5.54 17.41 4.14
C THR A 112 -5.74 16.08 4.86
N ASN A 113 -6.71 16.04 5.78
CA ASN A 113 -7.13 14.79 6.38
C ASN A 113 -8.27 14.16 5.57
N SER A 114 -8.11 12.86 5.30
CA SER A 114 -9.11 11.93 4.77
C SER A 114 -8.89 10.57 5.46
N SER A 115 -9.51 9.49 4.97
CA SER A 115 -9.20 8.13 5.42
C SER A 115 -7.70 7.87 5.31
N TYR A 116 -7.17 8.07 4.10
CA TYR A 116 -5.75 8.21 3.82
C TYR A 116 -5.45 9.68 3.55
N SER A 117 -4.72 10.32 4.46
CA SER A 117 -4.33 11.73 4.31
C SER A 117 -3.30 11.85 3.19
N PHE A 118 -3.40 12.91 2.37
CA PHE A 118 -2.78 12.88 1.05
C PHE A 118 -1.96 14.11 0.66
N GLN A 119 -2.04 15.24 1.37
CA GLN A 119 -1.18 16.39 1.05
C GLN A 119 -0.96 17.36 2.22
N ASN A 120 0.22 17.95 2.36
CA ASN A 120 0.50 19.02 3.32
C ASN A 120 0.86 20.37 2.66
N GLU A 121 0.97 21.43 3.47
CA GLU A 121 1.31 22.78 2.99
C GLU A 121 2.74 22.91 2.44
N MET A 122 3.61 21.95 2.75
CA MET A 122 4.95 21.83 2.18
C MET A 122 4.96 21.11 0.82
N GLN A 123 3.79 20.90 0.22
CA GLN A 123 3.60 20.26 -1.08
C GLN A 123 4.02 18.80 -1.15
N ILE A 124 4.09 18.11 -0.01
CA ILE A 124 4.23 16.65 0.01
C ILE A 124 2.88 16.05 -0.34
N GLY A 125 2.84 15.14 -1.31
CA GLY A 125 1.67 14.37 -1.70
C GLY A 125 1.84 12.88 -1.43
N MET A 126 0.74 12.18 -1.10
CA MET A 126 0.76 10.73 -0.86
C MET A 126 -0.42 9.98 -1.49
N GLY A 127 -0.16 8.77 -1.98
CA GLY A 127 -1.16 7.77 -2.36
C GLY A 127 -0.85 6.42 -1.73
N GLU A 128 -1.83 5.50 -1.68
CA GLU A 128 -1.70 4.20 -1.00
C GLU A 128 -2.25 3.05 -1.86
N SER A 129 -1.60 1.89 -1.80
CA SER A 129 -2.13 0.62 -2.31
C SER A 129 -1.69 -0.58 -1.47
N THR A 130 -2.67 -1.36 -1.00
CA THR A 130 -2.40 -2.57 -0.20
C THR A 130 -1.77 -3.67 -1.00
N ILE A 131 -0.49 -3.91 -0.77
CA ILE A 131 0.33 -4.89 -1.51
C ILE A 131 0.31 -6.30 -0.90
N GLY A 132 -0.11 -6.43 0.36
CA GLY A 132 -0.19 -7.73 1.05
C GLY A 132 1.19 -8.24 1.47
N GLY A 133 1.60 -9.38 0.92
CA GLY A 133 2.85 -10.05 1.31
C GLY A 133 2.65 -11.19 2.31
N ARG A 134 3.75 -11.60 2.96
CA ARG A 134 3.77 -12.78 3.83
C ARG A 134 2.93 -12.58 5.09
N SER A 135 2.10 -13.57 5.41
CA SER A 135 1.22 -13.54 6.59
C SER A 135 1.98 -13.42 7.91
N GLU A 136 3.19 -13.96 7.95
CA GLU A 136 4.10 -13.96 9.09
C GLU A 136 4.54 -12.55 9.47
N LEU A 137 4.45 -11.57 8.55
CA LEU A 137 4.82 -10.18 8.79
C LEU A 137 3.71 -9.40 9.50
N ARG A 138 2.49 -9.94 9.62
CA ARG A 138 1.43 -9.29 10.42
C ARG A 138 1.70 -9.50 11.90
N ASN A 139 1.70 -8.43 12.69
CA ASN A 139 1.98 -8.50 14.12
C ASN A 139 1.11 -7.50 14.92
N PRO A 140 0.10 -7.94 15.65
CA PRO A 140 -0.84 -7.06 16.35
C PRO A 140 -0.20 -6.21 17.47
N ASP A 141 1.02 -6.54 17.90
CA ASP A 141 1.72 -5.79 18.95
C ASP A 141 2.31 -4.47 18.43
N GLY A 142 2.37 -4.25 17.11
CA GLY A 142 2.80 -2.98 16.51
C GLY A 142 1.82 -1.84 16.74
N TRP A 143 2.32 -0.62 16.86
CA TRP A 143 1.50 0.57 17.13
C TRP A 143 0.90 1.18 15.87
N PHE A 144 1.59 1.07 14.74
CA PHE A 144 1.25 1.80 13.52
C PHE A 144 0.61 0.93 12.44
N ASP A 145 -0.46 1.44 11.85
CA ASP A 145 -0.86 1.14 10.47
C ASP A 145 -0.30 2.23 9.54
N ILE A 146 -0.56 2.11 8.24
CA ILE A 146 -0.04 3.08 7.29
C ILE A 146 -0.77 4.42 7.34
N VAL A 147 -2.07 4.40 7.70
CA VAL A 147 -2.92 5.59 7.81
C VAL A 147 -2.34 6.59 8.80
N GLU A 148 -1.97 6.10 9.99
CA GLU A 148 -1.43 6.96 11.03
C GLU A 148 0.02 7.39 10.75
N LEU A 149 0.83 6.53 10.11
CA LEU A 149 2.17 6.90 9.63
C LEU A 149 2.11 8.02 8.59
N GLN A 150 1.20 7.93 7.62
CA GLN A 150 1.00 8.97 6.60
C GLN A 150 0.59 10.29 7.23
N ARG A 151 -0.32 10.29 8.21
CA ARG A 151 -0.68 11.53 8.93
C ARG A 151 0.49 12.14 9.65
N ILE A 152 1.23 11.37 10.43
CA ILE A 152 2.38 11.90 11.17
C ILE A 152 3.45 12.41 10.21
N ALA A 153 3.66 11.73 9.08
CA ALA A 153 4.59 12.20 8.06
C ALA A 153 4.13 13.54 7.46
N LEU A 154 2.84 13.70 7.13
CA LEU A 154 2.31 14.98 6.63
C LEU A 154 2.35 16.09 7.68
N GLU A 155 2.16 15.76 8.96
CA GLU A 155 2.30 16.71 10.07
C GLU A 155 3.74 17.23 10.22
N ARG A 156 4.75 16.44 9.84
CA ARG A 156 6.15 16.67 10.26
C ARG A 156 7.15 16.88 9.13
N ALA A 157 6.86 16.41 7.93
CA ALA A 157 7.80 16.43 6.82
C ALA A 157 7.66 17.66 5.92
N SER A 158 8.78 18.09 5.37
CA SER A 158 8.90 19.15 4.35
C SER A 158 9.39 18.66 2.99
N THR A 159 9.87 17.41 2.91
CA THR A 159 10.29 16.74 1.66
C THR A 159 9.78 15.29 1.62
N ALA A 160 9.69 14.69 0.42
CA ALA A 160 9.28 13.31 0.23
C ALA A 160 10.24 12.33 0.95
N ARG A 161 11.55 12.59 0.87
CA ARG A 161 12.57 11.81 1.57
C ARG A 161 12.40 11.83 3.08
N GLU A 162 12.15 13.02 3.64
CA GLU A 162 11.89 13.18 5.06
C GLU A 162 10.63 12.43 5.48
N ALA A 163 9.55 12.51 4.70
CA ALA A 163 8.33 11.76 4.96
C ALA A 163 8.57 10.24 4.99
N VAL A 164 9.31 9.70 4.02
CA VAL A 164 9.72 8.27 4.01
C VAL A 164 10.48 7.91 5.29
N GLN A 165 11.45 8.74 5.69
CA GLN A 165 12.26 8.46 6.87
C GLN A 165 11.47 8.56 8.18
N ILE A 166 10.53 9.51 8.29
CA ILE A 166 9.64 9.63 9.44
C ILE A 166 8.75 8.40 9.56
N MET A 167 8.11 7.97 8.47
CA MET A 167 7.29 6.76 8.48
C MET A 167 8.11 5.53 8.87
N GLY A 168 9.29 5.36 8.25
CA GLY A 168 10.21 4.26 8.55
C GLY A 168 10.65 4.24 10.01
N THR A 169 11.17 5.35 10.52
CA THR A 169 11.72 5.45 11.89
C THR A 169 10.66 5.17 12.95
N LEU A 170 9.45 5.71 12.80
CA LEU A 170 8.35 5.46 13.73
C LEU A 170 7.93 4.00 13.73
N ALA A 171 7.84 3.38 12.55
CA ALA A 171 7.52 1.97 12.43
C ALA A 171 8.64 1.06 12.98
N GLU A 172 9.91 1.45 12.83
CA GLU A 172 11.05 0.74 13.39
C GLU A 172 11.04 0.78 14.93
N GLU A 173 10.66 1.90 15.53
CA GLU A 173 10.67 2.08 16.98
C GLU A 173 9.42 1.47 17.66
N TYR A 174 8.22 1.75 17.13
CA TYR A 174 6.95 1.41 17.78
C TYR A 174 6.20 0.25 17.12
N GLY A 175 6.67 -0.21 15.98
CA GLY A 175 6.15 -1.39 15.29
C GLY A 175 5.00 -1.12 14.33
N TYR A 176 4.95 -1.96 13.29
CA TYR A 176 3.93 -1.94 12.25
C TYR A 176 3.08 -3.22 12.27
N TYR A 177 1.74 -3.09 12.26
CA TYR A 177 0.86 -4.22 12.62
C TYR A 177 0.04 -4.86 11.50
N ILE A 178 -0.19 -4.18 10.38
CA ILE A 178 -1.08 -4.66 9.31
C ILE A 178 -0.34 -5.40 8.17
N SER A 179 -1.05 -5.70 7.09
CA SER A 179 -0.45 -6.18 5.83
C SER A 179 0.56 -5.19 5.25
N GLY A 180 1.36 -5.66 4.29
CA GLY A 180 2.24 -4.75 3.57
C GLY A 180 1.44 -3.76 2.73
N GLU A 181 1.90 -2.53 2.72
CA GLU A 181 1.30 -1.39 2.02
C GLU A 181 2.37 -0.70 1.17
N CYS A 182 1.97 -0.14 0.04
CA CYS A 182 2.82 0.69 -0.82
C CYS A 182 2.31 2.12 -0.79
N ILE A 183 3.14 3.05 -0.34
CA ILE A 183 2.87 4.49 -0.38
C ILE A 183 3.67 5.12 -1.49
N THR A 184 2.98 5.87 -2.34
CA THR A 184 3.63 6.79 -3.25
C THR A 184 3.83 8.10 -2.53
N VAL A 185 5.08 8.57 -2.41
CA VAL A 185 5.42 9.81 -1.71
C VAL A 185 6.05 10.76 -2.72
N ILE A 186 5.47 11.93 -2.90
CA ILE A 186 5.95 12.94 -3.84
C ILE A 186 6.17 14.28 -3.14
N ASP A 187 7.09 15.07 -3.66
CA ASP A 187 7.21 16.51 -3.41
C ASP A 187 7.45 17.22 -4.77
N PRO A 188 7.70 18.54 -4.84
CA PRO A 188 7.93 19.20 -6.13
C PRO A 188 9.11 18.66 -6.97
N ASP A 189 10.07 17.97 -6.36
CA ASP A 189 11.34 17.59 -6.97
C ASP A 189 11.50 16.08 -7.21
N GLU A 190 10.90 15.23 -6.38
CA GLU A 190 11.06 13.78 -6.45
C GLU A 190 9.80 12.97 -6.13
N ALA A 191 9.84 11.70 -6.51
CA ALA A 191 8.75 10.75 -6.30
C ALA A 191 9.30 9.38 -5.88
N TRP A 192 8.65 8.74 -4.91
CA TRP A 192 9.08 7.49 -4.29
C TRP A 192 7.95 6.48 -4.22
N HIS A 193 8.27 5.20 -4.33
CA HIS A 193 7.46 4.12 -3.78
C HIS A 193 8.09 3.69 -2.47
N PHE A 194 7.32 3.69 -1.38
CA PHE A 194 7.66 3.21 -0.05
C PHE A 194 6.84 1.97 0.25
N GLU A 195 7.47 0.80 0.31
CA GLU A 195 6.82 -0.44 0.70
C GLU A 195 7.22 -0.81 2.14
N ILE A 196 6.24 -1.00 3.01
CA ILE A 196 6.43 -1.35 4.42
C ILE A 196 5.75 -2.67 4.74
N TYR A 197 6.37 -3.45 5.62
CA TYR A 197 5.86 -4.71 6.15
C TYR A 197 6.14 -4.79 7.65
N GLY A 198 5.36 -5.58 8.38
CA GLY A 198 5.58 -5.74 9.81
C GLY A 198 6.83 -6.58 10.14
N PRO A 199 7.17 -6.70 11.44
CA PRO A 199 8.47 -7.16 11.90
C PRO A 199 8.62 -8.69 12.02
N GLY A 200 7.61 -9.44 11.61
CA GLY A 200 7.53 -10.87 11.89
C GLY A 200 6.87 -11.19 13.24
N PRO A 201 6.56 -12.47 13.52
CA PRO A 201 5.62 -12.86 14.56
C PRO A 201 6.19 -12.80 15.99
N LEU A 202 7.51 -12.72 16.12
CA LEU A 202 8.20 -12.76 17.42
C LEU A 202 8.57 -11.36 17.96
N TRP A 203 8.26 -10.30 17.21
CA TRP A 203 8.57 -8.94 17.65
C TRP A 203 7.56 -8.46 18.67
N LYS A 204 8.01 -7.65 19.62
CA LYS A 204 7.19 -6.91 20.58
C LYS A 204 7.78 -5.53 20.83
N PRO A 205 6.98 -4.54 21.28
CA PRO A 205 7.52 -3.25 21.73
C PRO A 205 8.67 -3.44 22.73
N GLY A 206 9.76 -2.70 22.52
CA GLY A 206 11.00 -2.82 23.31
C GLY A 206 11.94 -3.96 22.90
N SER A 207 11.68 -4.66 21.79
CA SER A 207 12.64 -5.63 21.24
C SER A 207 13.91 -4.93 20.72
N ASP A 208 15.05 -5.60 20.79
CA ASP A 208 16.35 -5.09 20.27
C ASP A 208 16.44 -5.08 18.73
N ARG A 209 15.31 -5.23 18.03
CA ARG A 209 15.24 -5.29 16.57
C ARG A 209 14.11 -4.40 16.06
N PRO A 210 14.22 -3.82 14.85
CA PRO A 210 13.21 -2.92 14.33
C PRO A 210 11.82 -3.55 14.24
N GLY A 211 10.80 -2.74 14.53
CA GLY A 211 9.38 -3.04 14.53
C GLY A 211 8.71 -3.09 13.16
N CYS A 212 9.48 -3.02 12.09
CA CYS A 212 9.04 -3.25 10.73
C CYS A 212 10.21 -3.68 9.85
N VAL A 213 9.93 -3.92 8.58
CA VAL A 213 10.90 -3.83 7.49
C VAL A 213 10.30 -2.94 6.39
N TRP A 214 11.06 -1.98 5.90
CA TRP A 214 10.58 -1.07 4.87
C TRP A 214 11.67 -0.82 3.83
N ILE A 215 11.24 -0.51 2.61
CA ILE A 215 12.10 -0.22 1.47
C ILE A 215 11.44 0.90 0.68
N ALA A 216 12.20 1.91 0.28
CA ALA A 216 11.79 2.94 -0.64
C ALA A 216 12.67 2.97 -1.89
N GLN A 217 12.05 3.10 -3.05
CA GLN A 217 12.72 3.27 -4.34
C GLN A 217 12.25 4.57 -5.00
N ARG A 218 13.19 5.44 -5.38
CA ARG A 218 12.91 6.64 -6.15
C ARG A 218 12.49 6.24 -7.56
N ILE A 219 11.45 6.88 -8.07
CA ILE A 219 11.07 6.73 -9.47
C ILE A 219 12.08 7.50 -10.33
N PRO A 220 12.69 6.87 -11.35
CA PRO A 220 13.61 7.56 -12.22
C PRO A 220 12.98 8.79 -12.87
N GLU A 221 13.76 9.87 -12.97
CA GLU A 221 13.33 11.10 -13.64
C GLU A 221 12.88 10.82 -15.08
N GLY A 222 11.72 11.35 -15.43
CA GLY A 222 11.15 11.22 -16.77
C GLY A 222 10.31 9.97 -16.94
N GLU A 223 10.01 9.25 -15.86
CA GLU A 223 9.22 8.04 -15.87
C GLU A 223 7.90 8.13 -15.08
N VAL A 224 7.03 7.16 -15.38
CA VAL A 224 5.74 6.89 -14.72
C VAL A 224 5.81 5.50 -14.09
N SER A 225 5.32 5.37 -12.86
CA SER A 225 5.19 4.09 -12.16
C SER A 225 3.74 3.83 -11.74
N VAL A 226 3.46 2.57 -11.38
CA VAL A 226 2.15 2.11 -10.91
C VAL A 226 2.34 1.04 -9.83
N CYS A 227 1.47 1.04 -8.84
CA CYS A 227 1.25 -0.10 -7.94
C CYS A 227 -0.24 -0.44 -7.91
N ALA A 228 -0.56 -1.74 -8.05
CA ALA A 228 -1.92 -2.25 -8.15
C ALA A 228 -2.10 -3.47 -7.22
N ASN A 229 -2.10 -3.21 -5.92
CA ASN A 229 -2.22 -4.19 -4.83
C ASN A 229 -1.22 -5.35 -4.89
N ARG A 230 0.01 -5.08 -5.29
CA ARG A 230 1.14 -6.01 -5.20
C ARG A 230 2.45 -5.26 -5.18
N SER A 231 3.43 -5.81 -4.48
CA SER A 231 4.77 -5.25 -4.38
C SER A 231 5.43 -5.16 -5.77
N ARG A 232 6.07 -4.02 -6.02
CA ARG A 232 6.73 -3.63 -7.27
C ARG A 232 8.24 -3.57 -7.14
N ILE A 233 8.76 -3.22 -5.96
CA ILE A 233 10.20 -3.05 -5.75
C ILE A 233 10.91 -4.39 -5.95
N GLY A 234 11.87 -4.39 -6.88
CA GLY A 234 12.64 -5.56 -7.27
C GLY A 234 13.94 -5.66 -6.51
N GLU A 235 15.04 -5.70 -7.27
CA GLU A 235 16.39 -5.65 -6.74
C GLU A 235 16.70 -4.25 -6.19
N ILE A 236 17.41 -4.20 -5.07
CA ILE A 236 17.74 -2.96 -4.38
C ILE A 236 19.25 -2.76 -4.33
N ASN A 237 19.69 -1.50 -4.43
CA ASN A 237 21.09 -1.12 -4.27
C ASN A 237 21.23 -0.08 -3.14
N LEU A 238 21.56 -0.53 -1.93
CA LEU A 238 21.71 0.37 -0.79
C LEU A 238 23.03 1.17 -0.81
N GLU A 239 23.92 0.93 -1.77
CA GLU A 239 25.08 1.79 -2.03
C GLU A 239 24.68 3.05 -2.84
N ASP A 240 23.44 3.11 -3.32
CA ASP A 240 22.85 4.24 -4.05
C ASP A 240 21.73 4.89 -3.22
N PRO A 241 22.08 5.73 -2.22
CA PRO A 241 21.11 6.36 -1.33
C PRO A 241 20.23 7.41 -2.03
N ASP A 242 20.61 7.86 -3.24
CA ASP A 242 19.81 8.79 -4.03
C ASP A 242 18.56 8.11 -4.59
N HIS A 243 18.64 6.79 -4.84
CA HIS A 243 17.55 5.99 -5.41
C HIS A 243 16.94 4.97 -4.46
N PHE A 244 17.62 4.58 -3.39
CA PHE A 244 17.13 3.59 -2.44
C PHE A 244 17.29 4.02 -0.98
N MET A 245 16.27 3.75 -0.18
CA MET A 245 16.32 3.79 1.27
C MET A 245 15.69 2.50 1.81
N ALA A 246 16.13 2.00 2.95
CA ALA A 246 15.54 0.82 3.56
C ALA A 246 15.83 0.78 5.06
N SER A 247 15.04 -0.01 5.78
CA SER A 247 15.32 -0.31 7.18
C SER A 247 16.63 -1.07 7.34
N SER A 248 17.30 -0.82 8.47
CA SER A 248 18.59 -1.45 8.81
C SER A 248 18.57 -2.98 8.82
N ASN A 249 17.38 -3.58 9.02
CA ASN A 249 17.17 -5.03 9.10
C ASN A 249 16.70 -5.68 7.78
N VAL A 250 16.67 -4.96 6.65
CA VAL A 250 16.09 -5.43 5.37
C VAL A 250 16.71 -6.72 4.83
N PHE A 251 17.99 -6.99 5.08
CA PHE A 251 18.61 -8.26 4.68
C PHE A 251 18.56 -9.29 5.82
N SER A 252 18.83 -8.86 7.05
CA SER A 252 18.97 -9.77 8.20
C SER A 252 17.64 -10.44 8.56
N LEU A 253 16.51 -9.75 8.45
CA LEU A 253 15.20 -10.35 8.71
C LEU A 253 14.87 -11.42 7.67
N ALA A 254 15.13 -11.16 6.38
CA ALA A 254 14.88 -12.16 5.33
C ALA A 254 15.72 -13.42 5.51
N GLN A 255 16.98 -13.27 5.94
CA GLN A 255 17.87 -14.39 6.27
C GLN A 255 17.38 -15.15 7.50
N GLN A 256 16.99 -14.45 8.56
CA GLN A 256 16.46 -15.05 9.78
C GLN A 256 15.19 -15.88 9.50
N MET A 257 14.33 -15.39 8.60
CA MET A 257 13.10 -16.07 8.20
C MET A 257 13.34 -17.17 7.15
N GLY A 258 14.56 -17.32 6.64
CA GLY A 258 14.91 -18.31 5.62
C GLY A 258 14.31 -18.02 4.23
N TRP A 259 13.93 -16.77 3.96
CA TRP A 259 13.33 -16.38 2.68
C TRP A 259 14.36 -15.95 1.64
N TRP A 260 15.54 -15.53 2.10
CA TRP A 260 16.65 -15.20 1.22
C TRP A 260 17.96 -15.65 1.84
N ASP A 261 18.85 -16.15 1.00
CA ASP A 261 20.20 -16.55 1.37
C ASP A 261 21.20 -15.80 0.49
N LYS A 262 22.07 -15.02 1.13
CA LYS A 262 23.11 -14.23 0.45
C LYS A 262 24.10 -15.10 -0.33
N ASP A 263 24.31 -16.33 0.12
CA ASP A 263 25.29 -17.25 -0.46
C ASP A 263 24.67 -18.10 -1.58
N SER A 264 23.36 -17.98 -1.82
CA SER A 264 22.65 -18.71 -2.87
C SER A 264 22.96 -18.23 -4.29
N GLY A 265 23.61 -17.07 -4.44
CA GLY A 265 23.86 -16.41 -5.72
C GLY A 265 22.62 -15.79 -6.37
N LYS A 266 21.45 -15.82 -5.70
CA LYS A 266 20.23 -15.17 -6.18
C LYS A 266 20.15 -13.72 -5.69
N PRO A 267 19.77 -12.77 -6.56
CA PRO A 267 19.59 -11.39 -6.14
C PRO A 267 18.48 -11.27 -5.10
N PHE A 268 18.62 -10.31 -4.20
CA PHE A 268 17.58 -9.98 -3.23
C PHE A 268 16.49 -9.15 -3.92
N LYS A 269 15.27 -9.69 -3.99
CA LYS A 269 14.11 -9.01 -4.59
C LYS A 269 13.00 -8.82 -3.58
N VAL A 270 12.57 -7.57 -3.35
CA VAL A 270 11.57 -7.25 -2.32
C VAL A 270 10.24 -7.95 -2.59
N TYR A 271 9.76 -7.89 -3.84
CA TYR A 271 8.48 -8.52 -4.23
C TYR A 271 8.48 -10.06 -4.18
N GLU A 272 9.63 -10.71 -4.16
CA GLU A 272 9.78 -12.18 -3.98
C GLU A 272 9.98 -12.55 -2.49
N THR A 273 10.53 -11.62 -1.72
CA THR A 273 10.92 -11.83 -0.33
C THR A 273 9.81 -11.40 0.62
N TYR A 274 9.52 -10.12 0.75
CA TYR A 274 8.55 -9.59 1.71
C TYR A 274 7.16 -9.48 1.11
N GLY A 275 7.09 -8.88 -0.08
CA GLY A 275 5.87 -8.69 -0.85
C GLY A 275 5.39 -9.92 -1.62
N TYR A 276 5.85 -11.12 -1.22
CA TYR A 276 5.47 -12.37 -1.89
C TYR A 276 3.95 -12.51 -1.92
N LYS A 277 3.39 -12.58 -3.13
CA LYS A 277 1.97 -12.77 -3.40
C LYS A 277 1.85 -13.69 -4.61
N THR A 278 0.96 -14.67 -4.54
CA THR A 278 0.65 -15.54 -5.68
C THR A 278 0.23 -14.70 -6.88
N TYR A 279 0.67 -15.09 -8.07
CA TYR A 279 0.31 -14.38 -9.30
C TYR A 279 -1.21 -14.17 -9.40
N SER A 280 -1.58 -12.92 -9.69
CA SER A 280 -2.95 -12.50 -9.94
C SER A 280 -3.00 -11.76 -11.27
N PRO A 281 -3.72 -12.28 -12.28
CA PRO A 281 -3.93 -11.55 -13.53
C PRO A 281 -4.72 -10.26 -13.28
N TYR A 282 -5.50 -10.17 -12.20
CA TYR A 282 -6.22 -8.95 -11.85
C TYR A 282 -5.26 -7.80 -11.51
N ASN A 283 -4.26 -8.07 -10.66
CA ASN A 283 -3.25 -7.08 -10.29
C ASN A 283 -2.31 -6.77 -11.45
N ALA A 284 -1.77 -7.82 -12.10
CA ALA A 284 -0.82 -7.66 -13.20
C ALA A 284 -1.41 -6.88 -14.38
N ARG A 285 -2.69 -7.09 -14.71
CA ARG A 285 -3.34 -6.43 -15.85
C ARG A 285 -3.58 -4.94 -15.61
N ARG A 286 -3.84 -4.51 -14.37
CA ARG A 286 -3.92 -3.07 -14.04
C ARG A 286 -2.56 -2.39 -14.25
N GLU A 287 -1.48 -3.01 -13.80
CA GLU A 287 -0.12 -2.50 -14.01
C GLU A 287 0.22 -2.41 -15.50
N TRP A 288 -0.03 -3.50 -16.25
CA TRP A 288 0.11 -3.53 -17.70
C TRP A 288 -0.62 -2.37 -18.36
N ARG A 289 -1.88 -2.16 -17.98
CA ARG A 289 -2.75 -1.21 -18.66
C ARG A 289 -2.28 0.21 -18.46
N VAL A 290 -1.92 0.59 -17.23
CA VAL A 290 -1.34 1.91 -16.94
C VAL A 290 -0.08 2.13 -17.79
N LEU A 291 0.87 1.19 -17.73
CA LEU A 291 2.16 1.33 -18.42
C LEU A 291 2.00 1.32 -19.95
N SER A 292 1.09 0.53 -20.49
CA SER A 292 0.82 0.45 -21.93
C SER A 292 0.07 1.66 -22.48
N LEU A 293 -0.74 2.33 -21.66
CA LEU A 293 -1.41 3.57 -22.05
C LEU A 293 -0.41 4.73 -22.15
N VAL A 294 0.56 4.81 -21.23
CA VAL A 294 1.56 5.89 -21.23
C VAL A 294 2.73 5.62 -22.17
N ALA A 295 3.09 4.36 -22.40
CA ALA A 295 4.22 3.95 -23.25
C ALA A 295 3.82 2.85 -24.27
N PRO A 296 2.87 3.12 -25.18
CA PRO A 296 2.41 2.14 -26.16
C PRO A 296 3.53 1.63 -27.07
N SER A 297 4.59 2.41 -27.32
CA SER A 297 5.75 1.99 -28.11
C SER A 297 6.49 0.77 -27.55
N LEU A 298 6.38 0.50 -26.25
CA LEU A 298 7.00 -0.66 -25.61
C LEU A 298 6.32 -1.98 -25.99
N ASN A 299 5.08 -1.94 -26.49
CA ASN A 299 4.29 -3.12 -26.85
C ASN A 299 4.32 -4.21 -25.75
N LEU A 300 4.11 -3.80 -24.50
CA LEU A 300 4.16 -4.69 -23.34
C LEU A 300 3.14 -5.82 -23.51
N ASP A 301 3.59 -7.07 -23.35
CA ASP A 301 2.73 -8.24 -23.41
C ASP A 301 1.78 -8.26 -22.18
N PRO A 302 0.44 -8.26 -22.38
CA PRO A 302 -0.56 -8.26 -21.30
C PRO A 302 -0.52 -9.49 -20.40
N TRP A 303 0.20 -10.55 -20.78
CA TRP A 303 0.27 -11.80 -20.04
C TRP A 303 1.54 -11.94 -19.20
N MET A 304 2.40 -10.91 -19.16
CA MET A 304 3.58 -10.95 -18.30
C MET A 304 3.20 -10.99 -16.82
N GLU A 305 3.94 -11.79 -16.06
CA GLU A 305 3.77 -11.87 -14.61
C GLU A 305 4.20 -10.57 -13.93
N ARG A 306 5.29 -9.96 -14.41
CA ARG A 306 5.94 -8.77 -13.86
C ARG A 306 6.21 -7.78 -14.99
N TYR A 307 5.93 -6.51 -14.72
CA TYR A 307 6.20 -5.39 -15.61
C TYR A 307 7.35 -4.55 -15.05
N PRO A 308 8.05 -3.74 -15.88
CA PRO A 308 9.05 -2.78 -15.40
C PRO A 308 8.53 -1.94 -14.22
N PHE A 309 9.39 -1.63 -13.25
CA PHE A 309 9.02 -0.82 -12.08
C PHE A 309 8.39 0.52 -12.52
N SER A 310 8.97 1.14 -13.55
CA SER A 310 8.51 2.37 -14.17
C SER A 310 8.84 2.34 -15.67
N VAL A 311 8.23 3.24 -16.44
CA VAL A 311 8.49 3.41 -17.87
C VAL A 311 8.56 4.89 -18.24
N LYS A 312 9.43 5.23 -19.20
CA LYS A 312 9.38 6.53 -19.86
C LYS A 312 8.13 6.60 -20.75
N PRO A 313 7.24 7.58 -20.57
CA PRO A 313 6.05 7.69 -21.39
C PRO A 313 6.41 8.18 -22.80
N ASP A 314 5.66 7.74 -23.81
CA ASP A 314 5.87 8.13 -25.22
C ASP A 314 5.60 9.63 -25.44
N LYS A 315 4.73 10.20 -24.59
CA LYS A 315 4.38 11.61 -24.54
C LYS A 315 4.35 12.06 -23.10
N LYS A 316 4.65 13.34 -22.87
CA LYS A 316 4.49 13.94 -21.55
C LYS A 316 3.05 13.81 -21.06
N VAL A 317 2.89 13.52 -19.77
CA VAL A 317 1.60 13.14 -19.15
C VAL A 317 0.93 14.37 -18.54
N THR A 318 -0.37 14.52 -18.75
CA THR A 318 -1.20 15.55 -18.11
C THR A 318 -2.00 14.98 -16.93
N PRO A 319 -2.49 15.83 -16.00
CA PRO A 319 -3.45 15.38 -14.99
C PRO A 319 -4.71 14.73 -15.59
N GLN A 320 -5.15 15.18 -16.77
CA GLN A 320 -6.30 14.61 -17.49
C GLN A 320 -6.02 13.20 -17.99
N ASP A 321 -4.80 12.91 -18.45
CA ASP A 321 -4.40 11.56 -18.84
C ASP A 321 -4.45 10.61 -17.64
N ILE A 322 -3.95 11.07 -16.48
CA ILE A 322 -4.01 10.31 -15.22
C ILE A 322 -5.46 10.06 -14.77
N MET A 323 -6.32 11.07 -14.84
CA MET A 323 -7.76 10.89 -14.58
C MET A 323 -8.43 9.92 -15.56
N ALA A 324 -8.00 9.90 -16.83
CA ALA A 324 -8.51 8.95 -17.82
C ALA A 324 -8.03 7.53 -17.53
N ILE A 325 -6.77 7.36 -17.13
CA ILE A 325 -6.19 6.07 -16.73
C ILE A 325 -6.95 5.47 -15.54
N ASN A 326 -7.25 6.26 -14.51
CA ASN A 326 -8.03 5.79 -13.35
C ASN A 326 -9.50 5.47 -13.66
N ARG A 327 -9.99 5.83 -14.85
CA ARG A 327 -11.34 5.49 -15.34
C ARG A 327 -11.32 4.41 -16.42
N ASP A 328 -10.14 3.91 -16.78
CA ASP A 328 -10.01 2.93 -17.84
C ASP A 328 -10.55 1.57 -17.39
N TYR A 329 -11.36 0.96 -18.25
CA TYR A 329 -11.96 -0.36 -18.06
C TYR A 329 -11.46 -1.36 -19.12
N TYR A 330 -10.21 -1.19 -19.55
CA TYR A 330 -9.53 -1.93 -20.62
C TYR A 330 -10.16 -1.75 -22.00
N GLN A 331 -10.75 -0.57 -22.26
CA GLN A 331 -11.41 -0.28 -23.52
C GLN A 331 -10.49 -0.51 -24.73
N GLY A 332 -11.04 -1.17 -25.76
CA GLY A 332 -10.30 -1.46 -26.99
C GLY A 332 -9.33 -2.64 -26.89
N THR A 333 -9.40 -3.44 -25.82
CA THR A 333 -8.60 -4.67 -25.64
C THR A 333 -9.50 -5.90 -25.55
N GLU A 334 -8.92 -7.10 -25.50
CA GLU A 334 -9.68 -8.34 -25.23
C GLU A 334 -10.24 -8.40 -23.79
N PHE A 335 -9.78 -7.53 -22.89
CA PHE A 335 -10.19 -7.47 -21.48
C PHE A 335 -11.25 -6.41 -21.19
N ASP A 336 -11.80 -5.78 -22.23
CA ASP A 336 -12.79 -4.70 -22.12
C ASP A 336 -13.99 -5.13 -21.26
N LEU A 337 -14.12 -4.50 -20.07
CA LEU A 337 -15.14 -4.86 -19.08
C LEU A 337 -16.57 -4.51 -19.51
N THR A 338 -16.76 -3.82 -20.65
CA THR A 338 -18.08 -3.56 -21.21
C THR A 338 -18.56 -4.66 -22.15
N LYS A 339 -17.75 -5.70 -22.37
CA LYS A 339 -18.01 -6.78 -23.33
C LYS A 339 -17.91 -8.16 -22.68
N GLY A 340 -18.68 -9.10 -23.21
CA GLY A 340 -18.63 -10.51 -22.80
C GLY A 340 -19.20 -10.76 -21.40
N LEU A 341 -18.82 -11.88 -20.79
CA LEU A 341 -19.35 -12.34 -19.50
C LEU A 341 -18.97 -11.44 -18.32
N ALA A 342 -17.95 -10.59 -18.46
CA ALA A 342 -17.51 -9.66 -17.43
C ALA A 342 -18.34 -8.37 -17.36
N ALA A 343 -19.24 -8.13 -18.32
CA ALA A 343 -20.02 -6.90 -18.43
C ALA A 343 -21.25 -6.80 -17.51
N GLY A 344 -21.49 -7.82 -16.67
CA GLY A 344 -22.65 -7.94 -15.79
C GLY A 344 -23.70 -8.93 -16.28
#